data_AF-A0A7S2ZIV1-F1
#
_entry.id   AF-A0A7S2ZIV1-F1
#
_cell.length_a   1.000
_cell.length_b   1.000
_cell.length_c   1.000
_cell.angle_alpha   90.00
_cell.angle_beta   90.00
_cell.angle_gamma   90.00
#
_symmetry.space_group_name_H-M   'P 1'
#
loop_
_entity.id
_entity.type
_entity.pdbx_description
1 polymer ?
#
loop_
_entity_poly.entity_id
_entity_poly.type
_entity_poly.pdbx_seq_one_letter_code
_entity_poly.pdbx_strand_id
1 'polypeptide(L)'
;GDKTPTYGITLEDDGRATANTALPFTSYGTMAMAREEFSPDSGSSQFFWFLFEPDLTPAGRNLLDGRYSVFGYVVEGGFFLRDMKQGDVIVDAKIVAGLENFDGPKDVVEYKGAELERG
;
A
#
# COMPACT_ATOMS: atom_id res chain seq x y z
N GLY A 1 -12.29 -7.71 15.99
CA GLY A 1 -11.98 -6.47 15.26
C GLY A 1 -13.26 -5.74 14.95
N ASP A 2 -13.15 -4.53 14.41
CA ASP A 2 -14.31 -3.74 14.00
C ASP A 2 -15.11 -4.45 12.92
N LYS A 3 -16.42 -4.21 12.88
CA LYS A 3 -17.32 -4.82 11.89
C LYS A 3 -17.25 -4.12 10.52
N THR A 4 -16.83 -2.86 10.51
CA THR A 4 -16.71 -2.00 9.33
C THR A 4 -15.45 -1.15 9.46
N PRO A 5 -14.83 -0.75 8.34
CA PRO A 5 -13.70 0.18 8.37
C PRO A 5 -14.11 1.56 8.91
N THR A 6 -13.18 2.21 9.59
CA THR A 6 -13.24 3.64 9.94
C THR A 6 -12.52 4.44 8.85
N TYR A 7 -13.11 5.55 8.40
CA TYR A 7 -12.57 6.41 7.34
C TYR A 7 -12.23 7.80 7.89
N GLY A 8 -11.33 8.54 7.22
CA GLY A 8 -11.01 9.94 7.57
C GLY A 8 -10.18 10.16 8.82
N ILE A 9 -9.68 9.11 9.46
CA ILE A 9 -8.90 9.20 10.71
C ILE A 9 -7.90 8.04 10.81
N THR A 10 -6.75 8.31 11.42
CA THR A 10 -5.77 7.27 11.74
C THR A 10 -6.13 6.56 13.04
N LEU A 11 -5.61 5.35 13.28
CA LEU A 11 -5.79 4.70 14.59
C LEU A 11 -5.17 5.50 15.73
N GLU A 12 -4.10 6.26 15.46
CA GLU A 12 -3.45 7.13 16.45
C GLU A 12 -4.37 8.27 16.87
N ASP A 13 -4.92 9.02 15.92
CA ASP A 13 -5.82 10.14 16.16
C ASP A 13 -7.14 9.70 16.81
N ASP A 14 -7.57 8.46 16.56
CA ASP A 14 -8.75 7.86 17.17
C ASP A 14 -8.46 7.24 18.57
N GLY A 15 -7.26 7.45 19.12
CA GLY A 15 -6.88 6.93 20.44
C GLY A 15 -6.68 5.40 20.50
N ARG A 16 -6.57 4.76 19.35
CA ARG A 16 -6.43 3.31 19.16
C ARG A 16 -5.07 2.91 18.58
N ALA A 17 -4.02 3.69 18.85
CA ALA A 17 -2.64 3.44 18.39
C ALA A 17 -2.10 2.03 18.69
N THR A 18 -2.73 1.30 19.62
CA THR A 18 -2.33 -0.04 20.05
C THR A 18 -3.19 -1.16 19.46
N ALA A 19 -4.19 -0.83 18.66
CA ALA A 19 -5.13 -1.80 18.10
C ALA A 19 -4.46 -2.58 16.95
N ASN A 20 -4.79 -3.87 16.86
CA ASN A 20 -4.31 -4.70 15.75
C ASN A 20 -5.05 -4.32 14.46
N THR A 21 -4.30 -4.13 13.38
CA THR A 21 -4.82 -3.94 12.03
C THR A 21 -5.12 -5.29 11.37
N ALA A 22 -6.09 -5.32 10.46
CA ALA A 22 -6.40 -6.53 9.70
C ALA A 22 -5.25 -6.90 8.73
N LEU A 23 -4.60 -5.89 8.17
CA LEU A 23 -3.42 -6.00 7.31
C LEU A 23 -2.28 -5.21 7.98
N PRO A 24 -1.35 -5.87 8.69
CA PRO A 24 -0.31 -5.18 9.40
C PRO A 24 0.90 -4.85 8.52
N PHE A 25 1.54 -3.71 8.79
CA PHE A 25 2.86 -3.36 8.28
C PHE A 25 3.91 -4.26 8.94
N THR A 26 4.24 -5.40 8.34
CA THR A 26 5.11 -6.40 8.99
C THR A 26 6.19 -6.96 8.09
N SER A 27 6.09 -6.72 6.79
CA SER A 27 6.89 -7.43 5.79
C SER A 27 7.63 -6.45 4.89
N TYR A 28 8.86 -6.83 4.53
CA TYR A 28 9.54 -6.24 3.40
C TYR A 28 8.67 -6.45 2.14
N GLY A 29 8.37 -5.37 1.42
CA GLY A 29 7.45 -5.37 0.29
C GLY A 29 5.97 -5.26 0.66
N THR A 30 5.60 -4.92 1.91
CA THR A 30 4.23 -4.46 2.20
C THR A 30 3.88 -3.27 1.30
N MET A 31 2.68 -3.30 0.71
CA MET A 31 2.17 -2.25 -0.17
C MET A 31 1.13 -1.40 0.54
N ALA A 32 1.31 -0.08 0.49
CA ALA A 32 0.37 0.85 1.09
C ALA A 32 0.18 2.10 0.23
N MET A 33 -0.97 2.75 0.42
CA MET A 33 -1.30 4.00 -0.29
C MET A 33 -0.45 5.15 0.22
N ALA A 34 0.16 5.90 -0.69
CA ALA A 34 0.79 7.17 -0.36
C ALA A 34 -0.31 8.22 -0.12
N ARG A 35 -0.07 9.12 0.83
CA ARG A 35 -0.96 10.22 1.20
C ARG A 35 -0.15 11.38 1.78
N GLU A 36 -0.77 12.54 1.87
CA GLU A 36 -0.26 13.68 2.63
C GLU A 36 -0.31 13.35 4.12
N GLU A 37 0.71 13.77 4.86
CA GLU A 37 0.91 13.37 6.27
C GLU A 37 -0.26 13.75 7.19
N PHE A 38 -0.87 14.93 6.97
CA PHE A 38 -1.94 15.47 7.82
C PHE A 38 -3.34 15.35 7.21
N SER A 39 -3.49 14.65 6.08
CA SER A 39 -4.78 14.45 5.42
C SER A 39 -4.99 12.95 5.15
N PRO A 40 -5.67 12.23 6.06
CA PRO A 40 -5.87 10.77 5.95
C PRO A 40 -6.53 10.32 4.65
N ASP A 41 -7.45 11.12 4.12
CA ASP A 41 -8.24 10.80 2.91
C ASP A 41 -7.60 11.31 1.61
N SER A 42 -6.38 11.84 1.64
CA SER A 42 -5.72 12.37 0.43
C SER A 42 -5.13 11.28 -0.49
N GLY A 43 -5.23 10.00 -0.10
CA GLY A 43 -4.75 8.88 -0.91
C GLY A 43 -5.49 8.80 -2.24
N SER A 44 -4.75 8.54 -3.32
CA SER A 44 -5.30 8.45 -4.67
C SER A 44 -4.69 7.28 -5.43
N SER A 45 -3.86 7.51 -6.44
CA SER A 45 -3.25 6.44 -7.24
C SER A 45 -1.79 6.14 -6.88
N GLN A 46 -1.19 6.93 -6.00
CA GLN A 46 0.18 6.70 -5.56
C GLN A 46 0.22 5.67 -4.44
N PHE A 47 1.15 4.73 -4.56
CA PHE A 47 1.43 3.72 -3.55
C PHE A 47 2.94 3.54 -3.41
N PHE A 48 3.36 2.86 -2.35
CA PHE A 48 4.75 2.54 -2.11
C PHE A 48 4.90 1.10 -1.62
N TRP A 49 6.08 0.53 -1.88
CA TRP A 49 6.56 -0.66 -1.20
C TRP A 49 7.35 -0.28 0.03
N PHE A 50 7.12 -1.01 1.12
CA PHE A 50 7.90 -0.86 2.33
C PHE A 50 9.22 -1.62 2.19
N LEU A 51 10.31 -0.89 1.94
CA LEU A 51 11.64 -1.46 1.68
C LEU A 51 12.57 -1.45 2.90
N PHE A 52 12.06 -1.04 4.06
CA PHE A 52 12.84 -0.93 5.28
C PHE A 52 12.44 -2.01 6.27
N GLU A 53 13.31 -2.25 7.25
CA GLU A 53 12.89 -3.01 8.43
C GLU A 53 11.84 -2.18 9.18
N PRO A 54 10.75 -2.81 9.66
CA PRO A 54 9.80 -2.16 10.56
C PRO A 54 10.51 -1.40 11.67
N ASP A 55 10.27 -0.10 11.81
CA ASP A 55 10.70 0.61 13.00
C ASP A 55 9.77 0.18 14.14
N LEU A 56 10.33 -0.66 15.02
CA LEU A 56 9.61 -1.23 16.14
C LEU A 56 9.86 -0.41 17.39
N THR A 57 8.78 -0.04 18.08
CA THR A 57 8.88 0.41 19.47
C THR A 57 9.54 -0.68 20.34
N PRO A 58 10.05 -0.36 21.54
CA PRO A 58 10.57 -1.37 22.47
C PRO A 58 9.58 -2.50 22.81
N ALA A 59 8.27 -2.25 22.62
CA ALA A 59 7.21 -3.24 22.77
C ALA A 59 6.96 -4.11 21.52
N GLY A 60 7.81 -4.00 20.49
CA GLY A 60 7.72 -4.78 19.25
C GLY A 60 6.63 -4.31 18.28
N ARG A 61 6.15 -3.07 18.39
CA ARG A 61 5.06 -2.56 17.53
C ARG A 61 5.56 -1.71 16.38
N ASN A 62 5.00 -1.94 15.20
CA ASN A 62 5.27 -1.12 14.02
C ASN A 62 4.55 0.23 14.13
N LEU A 63 5.30 1.32 13.94
CA LEU A 63 4.79 2.69 13.97
C LEU A 63 3.90 3.07 12.78
N LEU A 64 3.88 2.27 11.71
CA LEU A 64 3.09 2.54 10.51
C LEU A 64 1.69 1.92 10.56
N ASP A 65 1.46 0.96 11.46
CA ASP A 65 0.15 0.32 11.60
C ASP A 65 -0.92 1.36 11.99
N GLY A 66 -1.99 1.40 11.20
CA GLY A 66 -3.09 2.34 11.40
C GLY A 66 -2.82 3.79 10.96
N ARG A 67 -1.61 4.11 10.49
CA ARG A 67 -1.27 5.44 9.92
C ARG A 67 -1.38 5.48 8.40
N TYR A 68 -1.28 4.32 7.75
CA TYR A 68 -1.40 4.12 6.30
C TYR A 68 -2.33 2.95 5.96
N SER A 69 -3.01 3.06 4.82
CA SER A 69 -3.87 1.99 4.29
C SER A 69 -3.04 0.94 3.57
N VAL A 70 -2.80 -0.19 4.24
CA VAL A 70 -2.18 -1.39 3.64
C VAL A 70 -3.21 -2.08 2.76
N PHE A 71 -2.81 -2.47 1.54
CA PHE A 71 -3.70 -3.17 0.61
C PHE A 71 -3.08 -4.41 -0.03
N GLY A 72 -1.80 -4.70 0.23
CA GLY A 72 -1.16 -5.86 -0.38
C GLY A 72 0.22 -6.19 0.18
N TYR A 73 0.72 -7.35 -0.22
CA TYR A 73 2.05 -7.84 0.11
C TYR A 73 2.68 -8.44 -1.13
N VAL A 74 3.98 -8.21 -1.31
CA VAL A 74 4.76 -8.91 -2.32
C VAL A 74 4.99 -10.35 -1.86
N VAL A 75 4.47 -11.31 -2.62
CA VAL A 75 4.57 -12.75 -2.33
C VAL A 75 5.68 -13.44 -3.12
N GLU A 76 6.07 -12.87 -4.26
CA GLU A 76 7.11 -13.38 -5.15
C GLU A 76 7.93 -12.22 -5.70
N GLY A 77 9.21 -12.45 -6.04
CA GLY A 77 10.06 -11.44 -6.69
C GLY A 77 10.56 -10.32 -5.76
N GLY A 78 10.33 -10.39 -4.45
CA GLY A 78 10.73 -9.35 -3.50
C GLY A 78 12.23 -9.00 -3.53
N PHE A 79 13.11 -9.89 -3.97
CA PHE A 79 14.54 -9.60 -4.11
C PHE A 79 14.83 -8.46 -5.10
N PHE A 80 13.99 -8.27 -6.13
CA PHE A 80 14.13 -7.17 -7.09
C PHE A 80 13.88 -5.79 -6.45
N LEU A 81 13.08 -5.73 -5.39
CA LEU A 81 12.78 -4.46 -4.73
C LEU A 81 14.03 -3.82 -4.10
N ARG A 82 15.06 -4.62 -3.78
CA ARG A 82 16.33 -4.11 -3.23
C ARG A 82 17.15 -3.37 -4.26
N ASP A 83 16.96 -3.70 -5.53
CA ASP A 83 17.73 -3.15 -6.63
C ASP A 83 17.03 -1.94 -7.28
N MET A 84 15.78 -1.64 -6.89
CA MET A 84 15.03 -0.49 -7.37
C MET A 84 15.70 0.83 -7.00
N LYS A 85 15.77 1.74 -7.97
CA LYS A 85 16.40 3.05 -7.86
C LYS A 85 15.48 4.15 -8.33
N GLN A 86 15.80 5.38 -7.93
CA GLN A 86 15.15 6.56 -8.47
C GLN A 86 15.26 6.57 -9.99
N GLY A 87 14.13 6.77 -10.67
CA GLY A 87 14.03 6.78 -12.13
C GLY A 87 13.60 5.45 -12.72
N ASP A 88 13.57 4.36 -11.95
CA ASP A 88 12.94 3.13 -12.40
C ASP A 88 11.43 3.34 -12.60
N VAL A 89 10.87 2.68 -13.61
CA VAL A 89 9.47 2.84 -14.01
C VAL A 89 8.77 1.49 -14.06
N ILE A 90 7.52 1.45 -13.61
CA ILE A 90 6.63 0.32 -13.83
C ILE A 90 6.23 0.36 -15.31
N VAL A 91 6.67 -0.64 -16.07
CA VAL A 91 6.41 -0.73 -17.51
C VAL A 91 5.07 -1.40 -17.83
N ASP A 92 4.64 -2.33 -16.98
CA ASP A 92 3.41 -3.10 -17.14
C ASP A 92 2.91 -3.56 -15.77
N ALA A 93 1.60 -3.71 -15.63
CA ALA A 93 0.96 -4.29 -14.46
C ALA A 93 -0.26 -5.09 -14.91
N LYS A 94 -0.35 -6.35 -14.46
CA LYS A 94 -1.42 -7.27 -14.87
C LYS A 94 -2.08 -7.92 -13.67
N ILE A 95 -3.41 -7.91 -13.66
CA ILE A 95 -4.19 -8.72 -12.74
C ILE A 95 -4.14 -10.18 -13.21
N VAL A 96 -3.64 -11.08 -12.36
CA VAL A 96 -3.49 -12.50 -12.68
C VAL A 96 -4.57 -13.39 -12.04
N ALA A 97 -5.22 -12.91 -10.98
CA ALA A 97 -6.30 -13.60 -10.27
C ALA A 97 -7.16 -12.59 -9.50
N GLY A 98 -8.40 -12.96 -9.16
CA GLY A 98 -9.25 -12.19 -8.25
C GLY A 98 -10.07 -11.06 -8.88
N LEU A 99 -10.00 -10.88 -10.21
CA LEU A 99 -10.79 -9.86 -10.92
C LEU A 99 -12.31 -10.08 -10.76
N GLU A 100 -12.73 -11.32 -10.52
CA GLU A 100 -14.11 -11.69 -10.20
C GLU A 100 -14.64 -11.03 -8.92
N ASN A 101 -13.76 -10.68 -7.97
CA ASN A 101 -14.12 -10.01 -6.72
C ASN A 101 -14.25 -8.48 -6.87
N PHE A 102 -13.87 -7.93 -8.02
CA PHE A 102 -13.99 -6.51 -8.29
C PHE A 102 -15.42 -6.16 -8.74
N ASP A 103 -16.08 -5.32 -7.95
CA ASP A 103 -17.46 -4.86 -8.19
C ASP A 103 -17.52 -3.54 -9.00
N GLY A 104 -16.38 -3.10 -9.54
CA GLY A 104 -16.29 -1.92 -10.41
C GLY A 104 -16.29 -2.26 -11.91
N PRO A 105 -16.18 -1.25 -12.79
CA PRO A 105 -16.10 -1.45 -14.24
C PRO A 105 -14.87 -2.29 -14.61
N LYS A 106 -15.10 -3.47 -15.20
CA LYS A 106 -14.03 -4.42 -15.55
C LYS A 106 -13.30 -4.05 -16.85
N ASP A 107 -13.90 -3.14 -17.61
CA ASP A 107 -13.43 -2.71 -18.93
C ASP A 107 -12.19 -1.78 -18.84
N VAL A 108 -11.89 -1.27 -17.64
CA VAL A 108 -10.77 -0.33 -17.36
C VAL A 108 -9.46 -1.07 -17.05
N VAL A 109 -9.48 -2.41 -16.99
CA VAL A 109 -8.32 -3.21 -16.56
C VAL A 109 -7.25 -3.39 -17.65
N GLU A 110 -7.55 -3.08 -18.92
CA GLU A 110 -6.53 -3.02 -19.99
C GLU A 110 -5.92 -1.60 -20.07
N TYR A 111 -4.83 -1.35 -19.34
CA TYR A 111 -3.97 -0.21 -19.62
C TYR A 111 -3.05 -0.55 -20.81
N LYS A 112 -3.41 -0.09 -22.02
CA LYS A 112 -2.49 -0.10 -23.16
C LYS A 112 -1.53 1.07 -22.96
N GLY A 113 -0.30 0.76 -22.53
CA GLY A 113 0.73 1.73 -22.15
C GLY A 113 0.75 2.99 -23.01
N ALA A 114 0.84 4.16 -22.37
CA ALA A 114 1.13 5.40 -23.08
C ALA A 114 2.49 5.26 -23.78
N GLU A 115 2.53 5.52 -25.09
CA GLU A 115 3.79 5.70 -25.80
C GLU A 115 4.58 6.81 -25.11
N LEU A 116 5.74 6.44 -24.55
CA LEU A 116 6.70 7.38 -23.98
C LEU A 116 7.34 8.16 -25.14
N GLU A 117 6.68 9.23 -25.58
CA GLU A 117 7.30 10.27 -26.40
C GLU A 117 8.39 10.95 -25.54
N ARG A 118 9.64 10.54 -25.76
CA ARG A 118 10.82 11.24 -25.23
C ARG A 118 11.02 12.53 -26.01
N GLY A 119 10.60 13.66 -25.44
CA GLY A 119 11.04 15.00 -25.84
C GLY A 119 12.41 15.35 -25.28
#